data_AF-A0A8T6YB63-F1
#
_entry.id   AF-A0A8T6YB63-F1
#
_cell.length_a   1.000
_cell.length_b   1.000
_cell.length_c   1.000
_cell.angle_alpha   90.00
_cell.angle_beta   90.00
_cell.angle_gamma   90.00
#
_symmetry.space_group_name_H-M   'P 1'
#
loop_
_entity.id
_entity.type
_entity.pdbx_description
1 polymer ?
#
loop_
_entity_poly.entity_id
_entity_poly.type
_entity_poly.pdbx_seq_one_letter_code
_entity_poly.pdbx_strand_id
1 'polypeptide(L)'
;MAKDMKDELRAALQGKSTVFIGTVEAPAERIVYHIISDSLRAGENVIWVCLNEPPSSILTMFSQYGLPLAGIQEGLWFVDVTITGDNQVNERTFRCASLDYVCLTMHVVNILKKYPRSLVMLDSIGMLAALGHLETTVRFIKYLDSRIRTSGGGLVTTLANRTTPGSAKSELVGLLNNVISVNGDKIHSHMGSMELKMQYEFSGSELILSNEDVGKDLGELFSLTPEEKKKLEIEVEEKAHIYKELLE
;
A
#
# COMPACT_ATOMS: atom_id res chain seq x y z
N MET A 1 23.07 3.26 -8.69
CA MET A 1 21.71 2.84 -9.11
C MET A 1 20.74 3.49 -8.16
N ALA A 2 19.80 4.30 -8.65
CA ALA A 2 18.72 4.81 -7.82
C ALA A 2 17.88 3.62 -7.33
N LYS A 3 17.66 3.54 -6.02
CA LYS A 3 16.84 2.49 -5.40
C LYS A 3 15.38 2.75 -5.77
N ASP A 4 14.71 1.78 -6.38
CA ASP A 4 13.28 1.93 -6.72
C ASP A 4 12.48 1.95 -5.41
N MET A 5 11.89 3.11 -5.12
CA MET A 5 11.18 3.33 -3.87
C MET A 5 9.85 2.57 -3.82
N LYS A 6 9.30 2.16 -4.97
CA LYS A 6 8.15 1.24 -5.03
C LYS A 6 8.50 -0.13 -4.48
N ASP A 7 9.68 -0.64 -4.84
CA ASP A 7 10.18 -1.91 -4.33
C ASP A 7 10.49 -1.85 -2.83
N GLU A 8 11.05 -0.74 -2.36
CA GLU A 8 11.27 -0.52 -0.94
C GLU A 8 9.94 -0.49 -0.16
N LEU A 9 8.94 0.25 -0.66
CA LEU A 9 7.61 0.29 -0.07
C LEU A 9 6.95 -1.09 -0.07
N ARG A 10 7.03 -1.86 -1.17
CA ARG A 10 6.48 -3.23 -1.24
C ARG A 10 7.17 -4.17 -0.26
N ALA A 11 8.50 -4.16 -0.20
CA ALA A 11 9.27 -4.96 0.75
C ALA A 11 8.93 -4.60 2.21
N ALA A 12 8.66 -3.32 2.47
CA ALA A 12 8.23 -2.80 3.75
C ALA A 12 6.87 -3.35 4.25
N LEU A 13 6.01 -3.80 3.34
CA LEU A 13 4.70 -4.37 3.69
C LEU A 13 4.78 -5.86 4.06
N GLN A 14 5.77 -6.57 3.55
CA GLN A 14 5.88 -8.01 3.77
C GLN A 14 6.22 -8.35 5.23
N GLY A 15 5.52 -9.34 5.79
CA GLY A 15 5.69 -9.78 7.18
C GLY A 15 5.21 -8.77 8.24
N LYS A 16 4.57 -7.67 7.83
CA LYS A 16 4.11 -6.60 8.71
C LYS A 16 2.64 -6.28 8.47
N SER A 17 1.97 -5.73 9.48
CA SER A 17 0.67 -5.09 9.32
C SER A 17 0.83 -3.59 9.10
N THR A 18 0.13 -3.05 8.11
CA THR A 18 0.28 -1.67 7.66
C THR A 18 -1.08 -1.03 7.45
N VAL A 19 -1.28 0.18 7.99
CA VAL A 19 -2.43 1.03 7.67
C VAL A 19 -2.01 2.24 6.86
N PHE A 20 -2.77 2.49 5.80
CA PHE A 20 -2.73 3.71 5.01
C PHE A 20 -3.82 4.66 5.50
N ILE A 21 -3.41 5.82 6.00
CA ILE A 21 -4.30 6.88 6.48
C ILE A 21 -4.24 8.02 5.46
N GLY A 22 -5.35 8.29 4.77
CA GLY A 22 -5.47 9.38 3.82
C GLY A 22 -6.42 10.48 4.28
N THR A 23 -6.31 11.66 3.69
CA THR A 23 -7.30 12.75 3.80
C THR A 23 -8.29 12.70 2.63
N VAL A 24 -9.26 13.61 2.61
CA VAL A 24 -10.22 13.67 1.48
C VAL A 24 -9.59 14.24 0.23
N GLU A 25 -8.61 15.11 0.43
CA GLU A 25 -7.82 15.76 -0.61
C GLU A 25 -6.71 14.83 -1.13
N ALA A 26 -6.29 13.84 -0.32
CA ALA A 26 -5.25 12.87 -0.64
C ALA A 26 -5.69 11.44 -0.24
N PRO A 27 -6.58 10.81 -1.05
CA PRO A 27 -7.07 9.47 -0.74
C PRO A 27 -5.94 8.45 -0.90
N ALA A 28 -5.52 7.85 0.23
CA ALA A 28 -4.49 6.81 0.24
C ALA A 28 -4.89 5.54 -0.52
N GLU A 29 -6.19 5.37 -0.80
CA GLU A 29 -6.75 4.26 -1.56
C GLU A 29 -6.07 4.09 -2.92
N ARG A 30 -5.94 5.17 -3.71
CA ARG A 30 -5.33 5.07 -5.05
C ARG A 30 -3.89 4.56 -4.98
N ILE A 31 -3.11 4.95 -3.97
CA ILE A 31 -1.75 4.46 -3.75
C ILE A 31 -1.77 2.95 -3.46
N VAL A 32 -2.70 2.48 -2.61
CA VAL A 32 -2.87 1.06 -2.32
C VAL A 32 -3.16 0.25 -3.59
N TYR A 33 -4.06 0.72 -4.46
CA TYR A 33 -4.33 0.05 -5.74
C TYR A 33 -3.06 -0.11 -6.60
N HIS A 34 -2.19 0.91 -6.65
CA HIS A 34 -0.92 0.80 -7.38
C HIS A 34 0.01 -0.24 -6.77
N ILE A 35 0.17 -0.23 -5.44
CA ILE A 35 1.00 -1.20 -4.72
C ILE A 35 0.50 -2.63 -4.95
N ILE A 36 -0.82 -2.85 -4.90
CA ILE A 36 -1.42 -4.15 -5.15
C ILE A 36 -1.19 -4.58 -6.61
N SER A 37 -1.41 -3.69 -7.57
CA SER A 37 -1.15 -3.94 -8.99
C SER A 37 0.31 -4.34 -9.22
N ASP A 38 1.27 -3.62 -8.62
CA ASP A 38 2.69 -3.90 -8.77
C ASP A 38 3.08 -5.23 -8.10
N SER A 39 2.47 -5.58 -6.97
CA SER A 39 2.66 -6.89 -6.33
C SER A 39 2.16 -8.02 -7.23
N LEU A 40 0.99 -7.88 -7.85
CA LEU A 40 0.45 -8.86 -8.81
C LEU A 40 1.35 -8.99 -10.05
N ARG A 41 1.87 -7.87 -10.58
CA ARG A 41 2.82 -7.88 -11.71
C ARG A 41 4.13 -8.56 -11.37
N ALA A 42 4.58 -8.47 -10.12
CA ALA A 42 5.72 -9.21 -9.61
C ALA A 42 5.46 -10.71 -9.40
N GLY A 43 4.25 -11.20 -9.71
CA GLY A 43 3.85 -12.60 -9.56
C GLY A 43 3.44 -12.97 -8.13
N GLU A 44 3.23 -11.99 -7.26
CA GLU A 44 2.76 -12.24 -5.90
C GLU A 44 1.25 -12.55 -5.88
N ASN A 45 0.82 -13.25 -4.82
CA ASN A 45 -0.60 -13.48 -4.57
C ASN A 45 -1.15 -12.40 -3.63
N VAL A 46 -2.34 -11.92 -3.95
CA VAL A 46 -3.07 -10.94 -3.15
C VAL A 46 -4.42 -11.52 -2.75
N ILE A 47 -4.75 -11.41 -1.47
CA ILE A 47 -6.04 -11.79 -0.92
C ILE A 47 -6.75 -10.49 -0.53
N TRP A 48 -7.80 -10.15 -1.24
CA TRP A 48 -8.60 -8.96 -1.01
C TRP A 48 -9.85 -9.33 -0.21
N VAL A 49 -9.95 -8.80 1.01
CA VAL A 49 -11.07 -9.00 1.92
C VAL A 49 -12.05 -7.84 1.75
N CYS A 50 -13.13 -8.09 1.04
CA CYS A 50 -14.15 -7.11 0.67
C CYS A 50 -15.09 -6.85 1.84
N LEU A 51 -14.87 -5.73 2.53
CA LEU A 51 -15.71 -5.27 3.64
C LEU A 51 -16.64 -4.13 3.26
N ASN A 52 -16.22 -3.30 2.31
CA ASN A 52 -16.93 -2.10 1.88
C ASN A 52 -17.46 -2.23 0.44
N GLU A 53 -16.59 -2.61 -0.50
CA GLU A 53 -16.89 -2.70 -1.92
C GLU A 53 -16.89 -4.16 -2.38
N PRO A 54 -17.85 -4.60 -3.23
CA PRO A 54 -17.83 -5.94 -3.81
C PRO A 54 -16.67 -6.11 -4.80
N PRO A 55 -16.28 -7.37 -5.13
CA PRO A 55 -15.21 -7.65 -6.09
C PRO A 55 -15.35 -6.93 -7.44
N SER A 56 -16.55 -6.83 -8.00
CA SER A 56 -16.80 -6.12 -9.26
C SER A 56 -16.45 -4.62 -9.19
N SER A 57 -16.78 -3.95 -8.08
CA SER A 57 -16.39 -2.55 -7.84
C SER A 57 -14.88 -2.41 -7.80
N ILE A 58 -14.18 -3.29 -7.06
CA ILE A 58 -12.71 -3.27 -6.94
C ILE A 58 -12.05 -3.45 -8.31
N LEU A 59 -12.51 -4.42 -9.10
CA LEU A 59 -12.00 -4.65 -10.46
C LEU A 59 -12.25 -3.45 -11.37
N THR A 60 -13.40 -2.79 -11.23
CA THR A 60 -13.71 -1.55 -11.95
C THR A 60 -12.77 -0.43 -11.54
N MET A 61 -12.46 -0.28 -10.24
CA MET A 61 -11.53 0.73 -9.73
C MET A 61 -10.10 0.55 -10.28
N PHE A 62 -9.59 -0.68 -10.37
CA PHE A 62 -8.31 -0.95 -11.06
C PHE A 62 -8.32 -0.40 -12.48
N SER A 63 -9.40 -0.63 -13.24
CA SER A 63 -9.53 -0.12 -14.60
C SER A 63 -9.61 1.40 -14.65
N GLN A 64 -10.36 2.03 -13.74
CA GLN A 64 -10.49 3.49 -13.64
C GLN A 64 -9.16 4.18 -13.31
N TYR A 65 -8.31 3.53 -12.50
CA TYR A 65 -6.97 4.03 -12.21
C TYR A 65 -5.94 3.74 -13.31
N GLY A 66 -6.34 3.11 -14.41
CA GLY A 66 -5.44 2.74 -15.51
C GLY A 66 -4.48 1.60 -15.13
N LEU A 67 -4.91 0.71 -14.24
CA LEU A 67 -4.18 -0.46 -13.75
C LEU A 67 -4.85 -1.76 -14.24
N PRO A 68 -4.85 -2.05 -15.56
CA PRO A 68 -5.51 -3.23 -16.08
C PRO A 68 -4.87 -4.50 -15.51
N LEU A 69 -5.71 -5.42 -15.03
CA LEU A 69 -5.29 -6.70 -14.44
C LEU A 69 -5.25 -7.86 -15.45
N ALA A 70 -5.42 -7.57 -16.75
CA ALA A 70 -5.39 -8.58 -17.80
C ALA A 70 -4.07 -9.37 -17.76
N GLY A 71 -4.16 -10.70 -17.65
CA GLY A 71 -3.01 -11.60 -17.57
C GLY A 71 -2.37 -11.76 -16.18
N ILE A 72 -2.77 -10.98 -15.16
CA ILE A 72 -2.25 -11.07 -13.78
C ILE A 72 -3.35 -11.30 -12.72
N GLN A 73 -4.62 -11.25 -13.13
CA GLN A 73 -5.78 -11.44 -12.24
C GLN A 73 -5.78 -12.81 -11.52
N GLU A 74 -5.08 -13.81 -12.05
CA GLU A 74 -4.93 -15.10 -11.37
C GLU A 74 -4.19 -15.00 -10.03
N GLY A 75 -3.40 -13.95 -9.78
CA GLY A 75 -2.81 -13.71 -8.47
C GLY A 75 -3.79 -13.16 -7.43
N LEU A 76 -4.98 -12.73 -7.85
CA LEU A 76 -5.94 -12.01 -7.01
C LEU A 76 -7.09 -12.92 -6.55
N TRP A 77 -7.24 -13.02 -5.24
CA TRP A 77 -8.30 -13.75 -4.56
C TRP A 77 -9.22 -12.79 -3.82
N PHE A 78 -10.51 -13.11 -3.75
CA PHE A 78 -11.49 -12.32 -3.00
C PHE A 78 -12.11 -13.15 -1.88
N VAL A 79 -12.29 -12.52 -0.71
CA VAL A 79 -13.12 -13.04 0.38
C VAL A 79 -14.14 -11.95 0.73
N ASP A 80 -15.40 -12.21 0.41
CA ASP A 80 -16.42 -11.17 0.27
C ASP A 80 -17.57 -11.32 1.28
N VAL A 81 -17.88 -10.23 1.97
CA VAL A 81 -19.01 -10.11 2.93
C VAL A 81 -20.00 -9.01 2.58
N THR A 82 -19.88 -8.34 1.43
CA THR A 82 -20.72 -7.17 1.11
C THR A 82 -22.15 -7.55 0.74
N ILE A 83 -22.46 -8.85 0.54
CA ILE A 83 -23.77 -9.44 0.21
C ILE A 83 -24.64 -8.50 -0.64
N THR A 84 -24.10 -7.99 -1.74
CA THR A 84 -24.88 -7.25 -2.72
C THR A 84 -24.66 -7.88 -4.08
N GLY A 85 -25.69 -8.62 -4.55
CA GLY A 85 -26.11 -8.75 -5.95
C GLY A 85 -25.09 -9.11 -7.03
N ASP A 86 -23.86 -9.47 -6.69
CA ASP A 86 -22.82 -9.70 -7.69
C ASP A 86 -23.06 -11.08 -8.31
N ASN A 87 -23.76 -11.09 -9.44
CA ASN A 87 -24.02 -12.32 -10.19
C ASN A 87 -22.79 -12.76 -11.00
N GLN A 88 -21.71 -11.97 -11.00
CA GLN A 88 -20.45 -12.35 -11.62
C GLN A 88 -19.60 -13.11 -10.60
N VAL A 89 -19.75 -14.43 -10.61
CA VAL A 89 -18.93 -15.34 -9.83
C VAL A 89 -17.54 -15.40 -10.47
N ASN A 90 -16.63 -14.54 -10.02
CA ASN A 90 -15.21 -14.80 -10.25
C ASN A 90 -14.84 -16.10 -9.52
N GLU A 91 -14.21 -17.05 -10.21
CA GLU A 91 -13.86 -18.38 -9.69
C GLU A 91 -12.96 -18.33 -8.44
N ARG A 92 -12.31 -17.18 -8.18
CA ARG A 92 -11.44 -16.95 -7.01
C ARG A 92 -12.10 -16.10 -5.91
N THR A 93 -13.42 -16.06 -5.88
CA THR A 93 -14.19 -15.38 -4.84
C THR A 93 -14.84 -16.36 -3.87
N PHE A 94 -14.53 -16.24 -2.58
CA PHE A 94 -15.25 -16.91 -1.51
C PHE A 94 -16.22 -15.93 -0.86
N ARG A 95 -17.46 -16.37 -0.63
CA ARG A 95 -18.50 -15.53 -0.01
C ARG A 95 -18.78 -15.96 1.42
N CYS A 96 -18.87 -14.97 2.29
CA CYS A 96 -19.19 -15.10 3.70
C CYS A 96 -20.44 -14.29 4.02
N ALA A 97 -21.13 -14.69 5.09
CA ALA A 97 -22.20 -13.87 5.64
C ALA A 97 -21.63 -12.55 6.21
N SER A 98 -22.46 -11.50 6.27
CA SER A 98 -22.03 -10.18 6.71
C SER A 98 -21.50 -10.26 8.14
N LEU A 99 -20.32 -9.67 8.37
CA LEU A 99 -19.60 -9.70 9.65
C LEU A 99 -19.28 -11.11 10.19
N ASP A 100 -19.27 -12.14 9.34
CA ASP A 100 -18.82 -13.48 9.72
C ASP A 100 -17.29 -13.56 9.75
N TYR A 101 -16.72 -13.10 10.87
CA TYR A 101 -15.28 -13.11 11.12
C TYR A 101 -14.65 -14.51 11.08
N VAL A 102 -15.43 -15.56 11.39
CA VAL A 102 -14.95 -16.94 11.36
C VAL A 102 -14.78 -17.39 9.92
N CYS A 103 -15.80 -17.17 9.08
CA CYS A 103 -15.75 -17.46 7.66
C CYS A 103 -14.62 -16.68 6.97
N LEU A 104 -14.52 -15.36 7.22
CA LEU A 104 -13.46 -14.51 6.69
C LEU A 104 -12.07 -15.08 7.00
N THR A 105 -11.83 -15.37 8.28
CA THR A 105 -10.52 -15.87 8.71
C THR A 105 -10.22 -17.24 8.11
N MET A 106 -11.21 -18.13 8.08
CA MET A 106 -11.04 -19.47 7.52
C MET A 106 -10.63 -19.43 6.05
N HIS A 107 -11.31 -18.62 5.23
CA HIS A 107 -10.97 -18.51 3.81
C HIS A 107 -9.59 -17.88 3.59
N VAL A 108 -9.26 -16.78 4.29
CA VAL A 108 -7.93 -16.18 4.21
C VAL A 108 -6.85 -17.19 4.59
N VAL A 109 -7.01 -17.90 5.71
CA VAL A 109 -6.03 -18.91 6.16
C VAL A 109 -5.91 -20.07 5.18
N ASN A 110 -7.02 -20.52 4.58
CA ASN A 110 -6.99 -21.60 3.59
C ASN A 110 -6.25 -21.20 2.31
N ILE A 111 -6.40 -19.95 1.87
CA ILE A 111 -5.63 -19.42 0.73
C ILE A 111 -4.16 -19.31 1.12
N LEU A 112 -3.83 -18.77 2.30
CA LEU A 112 -2.45 -18.64 2.79
C LEU A 112 -1.71 -19.99 2.93
N LYS A 113 -2.42 -21.08 3.26
CA LYS A 113 -1.82 -22.43 3.27
C LYS A 113 -1.34 -22.88 1.90
N LYS A 114 -2.04 -22.47 0.83
CA LYS A 114 -1.68 -22.79 -0.57
C LYS A 114 -0.69 -21.78 -1.15
N TYR A 115 -0.85 -20.51 -0.79
CA TYR A 115 -0.06 -19.38 -1.26
C TYR A 115 0.52 -18.64 -0.06
N PRO A 116 1.57 -19.19 0.58
CA PRO A 116 2.23 -18.51 1.68
C PRO A 116 2.82 -17.19 1.18
N ARG A 117 3.06 -16.25 2.11
CA ARG A 117 3.58 -14.91 1.82
C ARG A 117 2.66 -14.03 0.95
N SER A 118 1.39 -14.40 0.78
CA SER A 118 0.43 -13.52 0.10
C SER A 118 0.24 -12.21 0.87
N LEU A 119 0.04 -11.13 0.12
CA LEU A 119 -0.38 -9.85 0.68
C LEU A 119 -1.89 -9.87 0.91
N VAL A 120 -2.34 -9.52 2.10
CA VAL A 120 -3.76 -9.47 2.43
C VAL A 120 -4.20 -8.01 2.50
N MET A 121 -5.09 -7.60 1.61
CA MET A 121 -5.73 -6.30 1.63
C MET A 121 -7.07 -6.41 2.37
N LEU A 122 -7.23 -5.67 3.46
CA LEU A 122 -8.46 -5.55 4.21
C LEU A 122 -9.10 -4.20 3.89
N ASP A 123 -10.25 -4.21 3.24
CA ASP A 123 -10.92 -2.96 2.86
C ASP A 123 -11.39 -2.17 4.07
N SER A 124 -10.79 -1.01 4.30
CA SER A 124 -11.19 -0.03 5.30
C SER A 124 -11.56 -0.63 6.67
N ILE A 125 -10.56 -0.82 7.55
CA ILE A 125 -10.80 -1.21 8.96
C ILE A 125 -11.81 -0.30 9.69
N GLY A 126 -12.00 0.94 9.23
CA GLY A 126 -13.00 1.85 9.77
C GLY A 126 -14.44 1.33 9.63
N MET A 127 -14.73 0.55 8.59
CA MET A 127 -16.06 -0.06 8.40
C MET A 127 -16.36 -1.11 9.48
N LEU A 128 -15.37 -1.92 9.86
CA LEU A 128 -15.54 -2.88 10.96
C LEU A 128 -15.77 -2.20 12.31
N ALA A 129 -15.19 -1.02 12.48
CA ALA A 129 -15.38 -0.20 13.68
C ALA A 129 -16.78 0.42 13.75
N ALA A 130 -17.33 0.81 12.59
CA ALA A 130 -18.64 1.42 12.48
C ALA A 130 -19.79 0.40 12.58
N LEU A 131 -19.59 -0.81 12.04
CA LEU A 131 -20.62 -1.84 11.96
C LEU A 131 -20.57 -2.87 13.09
N GLY A 132 -19.41 -3.05 13.72
CA GLY A 132 -19.19 -4.06 14.75
C GLY A 132 -19.00 -3.50 16.16
N HIS A 133 -18.95 -4.39 17.14
CA HIS A 133 -18.41 -4.06 18.46
C HIS A 133 -16.88 -3.98 18.36
N LEU A 134 -16.31 -2.84 18.77
CA LEU A 134 -14.88 -2.54 18.68
C LEU A 134 -14.00 -3.67 19.23
N GLU A 135 -14.35 -4.25 20.38
CA GLU A 135 -13.59 -5.34 20.99
C GLU A 135 -13.54 -6.60 20.11
N THR A 136 -14.66 -6.98 19.49
CA THR A 136 -14.72 -8.12 18.57
C THR A 136 -13.89 -7.85 17.31
N THR A 137 -13.98 -6.63 16.78
CA THR A 137 -13.18 -6.19 15.63
C THR A 137 -11.68 -6.23 15.94
N VAL A 138 -11.27 -5.74 17.11
CA VAL A 138 -9.88 -5.78 17.57
C VAL A 138 -9.36 -7.21 17.69
N ARG A 139 -10.14 -8.11 18.30
CA ARG A 139 -9.77 -9.53 18.42
C ARG A 139 -9.64 -10.20 17.06
N PHE A 140 -10.58 -9.92 16.15
CA PHE A 140 -10.53 -10.41 14.78
C PHE A 140 -9.26 -9.96 14.06
N ILE A 141 -8.97 -8.65 14.05
CA ILE A 141 -7.78 -8.09 13.37
C ILE A 141 -6.50 -8.68 13.95
N LYS A 142 -6.36 -8.75 15.29
CA LYS A 142 -5.18 -9.36 15.94
C LYS A 142 -4.98 -10.82 15.55
N TYR A 143 -6.07 -11.58 15.54
CA TYR A 143 -6.01 -13.00 15.17
C TYR A 143 -5.64 -13.18 13.70
N LEU A 144 -6.26 -12.41 12.81
CA LEU A 144 -6.00 -12.44 11.38
C LEU A 144 -4.54 -12.03 11.07
N ASP A 145 -4.07 -10.91 11.60
CA ASP A 145 -2.67 -10.45 11.48
C ASP A 145 -1.67 -11.52 11.90
N SER A 146 -1.90 -12.15 13.06
CA SER A 146 -1.03 -13.23 13.56
C SER A 146 -0.93 -14.40 12.56
N ARG A 147 -2.05 -14.80 11.94
CA ARG A 147 -2.06 -15.87 10.94
C ARG A 147 -1.36 -15.47 9.64
N ILE A 148 -1.55 -14.24 9.19
CA ILE A 148 -0.90 -13.69 7.99
C ILE A 148 0.61 -13.65 8.18
N ARG A 149 1.08 -13.05 9.29
CA ARG A 149 2.52 -12.94 9.59
C ARG A 149 3.18 -14.29 9.82
N THR A 150 2.50 -15.24 10.47
CA THR A 150 3.01 -16.62 10.61
C THR A 150 3.23 -17.28 9.25
N SER A 151 2.43 -16.92 8.25
CA SER A 151 2.57 -17.39 6.87
C SER A 151 3.58 -16.58 6.05
N GLY A 152 4.27 -15.61 6.67
CA GLY A 152 5.22 -14.70 6.04
C GLY A 152 4.59 -13.64 5.13
N GLY A 153 3.27 -13.44 5.19
CA GLY A 153 2.54 -12.45 4.41
C GLY A 153 2.48 -11.07 5.06
N GLY A 154 1.98 -10.08 4.33
CA GLY A 154 1.71 -8.74 4.84
C GLY A 154 0.20 -8.49 4.99
N LEU A 155 -0.20 -7.68 5.97
CA LEU A 155 -1.56 -7.15 6.08
C LEU A 155 -1.54 -5.67 5.70
N VAL A 156 -2.40 -5.28 4.78
CA VAL A 156 -2.58 -3.89 4.34
C VAL A 156 -4.04 -3.51 4.58
N THR A 157 -4.28 -2.31 5.08
CA THR A 157 -5.61 -1.74 5.18
C THR A 157 -5.56 -0.25 4.94
N THR A 158 -6.69 0.32 4.56
CA THR A 158 -6.90 1.77 4.55
C THR A 158 -7.70 2.20 5.78
N LEU A 159 -7.57 3.46 6.17
CA LEU A 159 -8.46 4.10 7.12
C LEU A 159 -8.73 5.53 6.65
N ALA A 160 -9.96 5.80 6.21
CA ALA A 160 -10.40 7.15 5.88
C ALA A 160 -10.60 7.96 7.17
N ASN A 161 -10.08 9.19 7.20
CA ASN A 161 -10.05 10.03 8.41
C ASN A 161 -11.44 10.42 8.96
N ARG A 162 -12.54 10.10 8.26
CA ARG A 162 -13.90 10.57 8.58
C ARG A 162 -14.83 9.55 9.25
N THR A 163 -14.51 8.25 9.25
CA THR A 163 -15.52 7.21 9.51
C THR A 163 -15.45 6.56 10.89
N THR A 164 -14.53 6.96 11.76
CA THR A 164 -14.33 6.28 13.05
C THR A 164 -14.15 7.29 14.19
N PRO A 165 -14.87 7.16 15.32
CA PRO A 165 -14.66 7.98 16.51
C PRO A 165 -13.17 7.98 16.92
N GLY A 166 -12.66 9.11 17.41
CA GLY A 166 -11.23 9.31 17.64
C GLY A 166 -10.56 8.23 18.52
N SER A 167 -11.28 7.70 19.51
CA SER A 167 -10.81 6.60 20.38
C SER A 167 -10.75 5.24 19.68
N ALA A 168 -11.74 4.91 18.85
CA ALA A 168 -11.74 3.68 18.07
C ALA A 168 -10.66 3.71 16.97
N LYS A 169 -10.42 4.89 16.38
CA LYS A 169 -9.35 5.10 15.40
C LYS A 169 -7.97 4.84 16.00
N SER A 170 -7.67 5.45 17.16
CA SER A 170 -6.36 5.27 17.80
C SER A 170 -6.13 3.83 18.22
N GLU A 171 -7.16 3.15 18.72
CA GLU A 171 -7.08 1.73 19.08
C GLU A 171 -6.77 0.85 17.87
N LEU A 172 -7.48 1.04 16.75
CA LEU A 172 -7.29 0.25 15.53
C LEU A 172 -5.93 0.50 14.87
N VAL A 173 -5.49 1.76 14.79
CA VAL A 173 -4.17 2.11 14.27
C VAL A 173 -3.07 1.53 15.16
N GLY A 174 -3.25 1.55 16.48
CA GLY A 174 -2.30 0.99 17.45
C GLY A 174 -2.14 -0.53 17.37
N LEU A 175 -3.00 -1.25 16.63
CA LEU A 175 -2.83 -2.68 16.39
C LEU A 175 -1.78 -3.01 15.34
N LEU A 176 -1.43 -2.05 14.49
CA LEU A 176 -0.71 -2.28 13.25
C LEU A 176 0.75 -1.82 13.38
N ASN A 177 1.67 -2.53 12.73
CA ASN A 177 3.10 -2.29 12.88
C ASN A 177 3.57 -1.01 12.18
N ASN A 178 3.02 -0.74 11.00
CA ASN A 178 3.39 0.42 10.19
C ASN A 178 2.19 1.33 9.99
N VAL A 179 2.43 2.63 10.09
CA VAL A 179 1.44 3.65 9.79
C VAL A 179 1.96 4.52 8.67
N ILE A 180 1.24 4.52 7.55
CA ILE A 180 1.55 5.30 6.36
C ILE A 180 0.51 6.40 6.25
N SER A 181 0.92 7.64 6.51
CA SER A 181 0.08 8.81 6.41
C SER A 181 0.28 9.48 5.05
N VAL A 182 -0.80 9.70 4.32
CA VAL A 182 -0.81 10.36 3.02
C VAL A 182 -1.50 11.72 3.19
N ASN A 183 -0.73 12.80 3.01
CA ASN A 183 -1.17 14.17 3.20
C ASN A 183 -0.73 15.01 2.00
N GLY A 184 -1.66 15.61 1.26
CA GLY A 184 -1.33 16.34 0.04
C GLY A 184 -0.57 15.44 -0.94
N ASP A 185 0.62 15.87 -1.36
CA ASP A 185 1.58 15.17 -2.24
C ASP A 185 2.66 14.38 -1.46
N LYS A 186 2.50 14.20 -0.14
CA LYS A 186 3.49 13.55 0.72
C LYS A 186 2.98 12.27 1.36
N ILE A 187 3.86 11.29 1.44
CA ILE A 187 3.71 10.06 2.20
C ILE A 187 4.73 10.08 3.33
N HIS A 188 4.23 10.06 4.57
CA HIS A 188 5.03 9.86 5.76
C HIS A 188 4.75 8.47 6.30
N SER A 189 5.76 7.61 6.28
CA SER A 189 5.66 6.26 6.84
C SER A 189 6.45 6.16 8.12
N HIS A 190 5.78 5.74 9.19
CA HIS A 190 6.40 5.34 10.44
C HIS A 190 6.45 3.81 10.51
N MET A 191 7.65 3.25 10.45
CA MET A 191 7.92 1.82 10.40
C MET A 191 8.79 1.40 11.59
N GLY A 192 8.24 1.43 12.80
CA GLY A 192 9.02 1.22 14.03
C GLY A 192 10.03 2.36 14.23
N SER A 193 11.34 2.07 14.18
CA SER A 193 12.39 3.09 14.32
C SER A 193 12.75 3.81 13.02
N MET A 194 12.21 3.36 11.88
CA MET A 194 12.51 3.93 10.57
C MET A 194 11.39 4.87 10.15
N GLU A 195 11.76 6.10 9.78
CA GLU A 195 10.85 7.08 9.18
C GLU A 195 11.20 7.19 7.69
N LEU A 196 10.21 6.98 6.82
CA LEU A 196 10.35 7.23 5.38
C LEU A 196 9.48 8.41 5.00
N LYS A 197 10.07 9.39 4.33
CA LYS A 197 9.37 10.55 3.78
C LYS A 197 9.50 10.55 2.27
N MET A 198 8.37 10.48 1.60
CA MET A 198 8.31 10.36 0.16
C MET A 198 7.37 11.43 -0.37
N GLN A 199 7.72 12.01 -1.50
CA GLN A 199 6.77 12.72 -2.34
C GLN A 199 6.16 11.71 -3.32
N TYR A 200 4.89 11.94 -3.66
CA TYR A 200 4.21 11.15 -4.67
C TYR A 200 3.48 12.04 -5.67
N GLU A 201 3.50 11.61 -6.92
CA GLU A 201 2.78 12.26 -8.01
C GLU A 201 2.10 11.19 -8.87
N PHE A 202 0.94 11.53 -9.42
CA PHE A 202 0.30 10.72 -10.44
C PHE A 202 0.51 11.36 -11.82
N SER A 203 1.33 10.73 -12.66
CA SER A 203 1.46 11.09 -14.07
C SER A 203 0.55 10.16 -14.88
N GLY A 204 -0.67 10.63 -15.16
CA GLY A 204 -1.70 9.78 -15.76
C GLY A 204 -2.08 8.61 -14.84
N SER A 205 -1.77 7.38 -15.26
CA SER A 205 -2.00 6.13 -14.53
C SER A 205 -0.76 5.61 -13.79
N GLU A 206 0.35 6.33 -13.83
CA GLU A 206 1.57 5.95 -13.13
C GLU A 206 1.67 6.68 -11.79
N LEU A 207 1.94 5.92 -10.72
CA LEU A 207 2.40 6.45 -9.44
C LEU A 207 3.91 6.66 -9.50
N ILE A 208 4.37 7.88 -9.29
CA ILE A 208 5.79 8.21 -9.16
C ILE A 208 6.06 8.47 -7.68
N LEU A 209 7.09 7.81 -7.13
CA LEU A 209 7.53 8.00 -5.76
C LEU A 209 8.96 8.55 -5.77
N SER A 210 9.20 9.67 -5.10
CA SER A 210 10.52 10.29 -4.96
C SER A 210 10.85 10.59 -3.50
N ASN A 211 12.10 10.42 -3.09
CA ASN A 211 12.51 10.67 -1.72
C ASN A 211 12.48 12.18 -1.43
N GLU A 212 11.91 12.60 -0.29
CA GLU A 212 11.79 14.02 0.06
C GLU A 212 13.18 14.69 0.22
N ASP A 213 14.20 13.94 0.64
CA ASP A 213 15.56 14.46 0.81
C ASP A 213 16.25 14.79 -0.53
N VAL A 214 15.89 14.11 -1.62
CA VAL A 214 16.45 14.40 -2.97
C VAL A 214 15.87 15.70 -3.54
N GLY A 215 14.65 16.07 -3.13
CA GLY A 215 14.01 17.33 -3.51
C GLY A 215 14.70 18.56 -2.90
N LYS A 216 15.35 18.42 -1.75
CA LYS A 216 16.20 19.48 -1.17
C LYS A 216 17.50 19.65 -1.94
N ASP A 217 18.18 18.57 -2.29
CA ASP A 217 19.44 18.64 -3.05
C ASP A 217 19.23 19.28 -4.43
N LEU A 218 18.13 18.97 -5.12
CA LEU A 218 17.77 19.61 -6.39
C LEU A 218 17.35 21.07 -6.18
N GLY A 219 16.58 21.36 -5.14
CA GLY A 219 16.20 22.73 -4.78
C GLY A 219 17.41 23.61 -4.47
N GLU A 220 18.40 23.10 -3.74
CA GLU A 220 19.67 23.78 -3.49
C GLU A 220 20.48 23.95 -4.78
N LEU A 221 20.49 22.96 -5.69
CA LEU A 221 21.17 23.06 -6.99
C LEU A 221 20.60 24.17 -7.89
N PHE A 222 19.28 24.40 -7.87
CA PHE A 222 18.62 25.48 -8.61
C PHE A 222 18.62 26.81 -7.86
N SER A 223 19.01 26.82 -6.58
CA SER A 223 19.17 28.02 -5.76
C SER A 223 20.60 28.57 -5.80
N LEU A 224 21.52 27.90 -6.49
CA LEU A 224 22.90 28.33 -6.63
C LEU A 224 22.98 29.68 -7.35
N THR A 225 23.80 30.57 -6.81
CA THR A 225 24.17 31.80 -7.49
C THR A 225 24.95 31.47 -8.79
N PRO A 226 24.98 32.38 -9.78
CA PRO A 226 25.72 32.16 -11.03
C PRO A 226 27.20 31.80 -10.81
N GLU A 227 27.80 32.29 -9.73
CA GLU A 227 29.20 32.03 -9.36
C GLU A 227 29.39 30.61 -8.81
N GLU A 228 28.46 30.12 -7.99
CA GLU A 228 28.49 28.77 -7.45
C GLU A 228 28.21 27.72 -8.54
N LYS A 229 27.31 28.03 -9.48
CA LYS A 229 27.04 27.18 -10.64
C LYS A 229 28.28 27.01 -11.52
N LYS A 230 29.00 28.12 -11.78
CA LYS A 230 30.23 28.10 -12.57
C LYS A 230 31.34 27.29 -11.90
N LYS A 231 31.41 27.34 -10.55
CA LYS A 231 32.37 26.54 -9.78
C LYS A 231 32.06 25.04 -9.87
N LEU A 232 30.78 24.66 -9.79
CA LEU A 232 30.34 23.28 -9.96
C LEU A 232 30.55 22.76 -11.38
N GLU A 233 30.33 23.57 -12.40
CA GLU A 233 30.60 23.20 -13.80
C GLU A 233 32.09 22.87 -14.00
N ILE A 234 33.00 23.67 -13.44
CA ILE A 234 34.44 23.42 -13.48
C ILE A 234 34.79 22.13 -12.71
N GLU A 235 34.20 21.92 -11.54
CA GLU A 235 34.49 20.73 -10.71
C GLU A 235 33.98 19.42 -11.35
N VAL A 236 32.88 19.51 -12.10
CA VAL A 236 32.34 18.38 -12.89
C VAL A 236 33.21 18.12 -14.12
N GLU A 237 33.67 19.15 -14.83
CA GLU A 237 34.61 19.00 -15.95
C GLU A 237 35.94 18.38 -15.51
N GLU A 238 36.50 18.82 -14.38
CA GLU A 238 37.73 18.26 -13.81
C GLU A 238 37.56 16.78 -13.43
N LYS A 239 36.45 16.42 -12.77
CA LYS A 239 36.17 15.03 -12.39
C LYS A 239 35.85 14.14 -13.60
N ALA A 240 35.19 14.68 -14.62
CA ALA A 240 34.94 13.98 -15.88
C ALA A 240 36.25 13.71 -16.63
N HIS A 241 37.23 14.63 -16.56
CA HIS A 241 38.53 14.45 -17.19
C HIS A 241 39.35 13.33 -16.52
N ILE A 242 39.32 13.24 -15.19
CA ILE A 242 39.96 12.16 -14.41
C ILE A 242 39.35 10.79 -14.74
N TYR A 243 38.02 10.72 -14.91
CA TYR A 243 37.35 9.47 -15.28
C TYR A 243 37.69 9.02 -16.71
N LYS A 244 37.97 9.96 -17.61
CA LYS A 244 38.34 9.65 -18.99
C LYS A 244 39.77 9.10 -19.09
N GLU A 245 40.69 9.58 -18.25
CA GLU A 245 42.07 9.06 -18.16
C GLU A 245 42.16 7.69 -17.48
N LEU A 246 41.16 7.29 -16.69
CA LEU A 246 41.06 5.96 -16.06
C LEU A 246 40.47 4.88 -16.99
N LEU A 247 39.94 5.28 -18.15
CA LEU A 247 39.27 4.41 -19.14
C LEU A 247 40.07 4.25 -20.45
N GLU A 248 41.25 4.88 -20.55
CA GLU A 248 42.26 4.67 -21.59
C GLU A 248 43.43 3.83 -21.03
#